data_AF-A0A0F9R2L8-F1
#
_entry.id   AF-A0A0F9R2L8-F1
#
_cell.length_a   1.000
_cell.length_b   1.000
_cell.length_c   1.000
_cell.angle_alpha   90.00
_cell.angle_beta   90.00
_cell.angle_gamma   90.00
#
_symmetry.space_group_name_H-M   'P 1'
#
loop_
_entity.id
_entity.type
_entity.pdbx_description
1 polymer ?
#
loop_
_entity_poly.entity_id
_entity_poly.type
_entity_poly.pdbx_seq_one_letter_code
_entity_poly.pdbx_strand_id
1 'polypeptide(L)'
;MLKIVYSNDSRQLADWLAEQFQSEPLSPFSTEHIIVQSNELSRWLSLYLANKHGISANTEFPFPSAYIWRLFRHIWPEVPLQSPYAKEPISWRLFALLPELRQEEGYEAIDAYLGDSDDELKRFQLAERLADSFDQYLMYRPDWINDWENGQAEHWQGKLWQRLVQDDPEPQHRSRLLQQLNRLLTEATEKPTGLPERLSIFGISSLPPVYLQTFSLMARFLDITLFYLSPSEHYWGDLIDQKQQQRQQLELSLEEPDPLEEVGHPLLASLGKQGQEFFRQLQDLPHEADTCFVEPGIDHMLSMLKQDMFDLMPSEKQPVAAEDHSISIQVCHSPMREMEILHDQLLALFAENPDLSPTDIVVMTPDIDVYAPWIEAVFAAAEPGQRIPFSIADSSGQQESLLLNAWFSLLALPQSRFDVESILELLSCPAIQQRFKLDEAAVLWIRDWCQQTRIRWGHDANDKHRLELPANDANTWQAGLDRLLLGMAMPLSETGQPWRLFDDQLAMDGISGDKARIVASLSLFIERLDIWQQRLSQPRSISDWQLTLNDCLDSFFETESLDDPIFERELISIRSQLQRLIDSTALA
;
A
#
# COMPACT_ATOMS: atom_id res chain seq x y z
N MET A 1 14.60 -15.59 -29.33
CA MET A 1 15.68 -14.79 -28.70
C MET A 1 14.99 -13.67 -27.94
N LEU A 2 15.56 -13.17 -26.84
CA LEU A 2 14.95 -12.04 -26.14
C LEU A 2 15.02 -10.81 -27.05
N LYS A 3 13.90 -10.09 -27.21
CA LYS A 3 13.85 -8.84 -27.96
C LYS A 3 13.70 -7.68 -27.00
N ILE A 4 14.45 -6.60 -27.21
CA ILE A 4 14.34 -5.36 -26.45
C ILE A 4 14.05 -4.22 -27.43
N VAL A 5 13.00 -3.45 -27.14
CA VAL A 5 12.63 -2.24 -27.88
C VAL A 5 12.96 -1.03 -27.02
N TYR A 6 13.85 -0.18 -27.52
CA TYR A 6 14.33 1.01 -26.81
C TYR A 6 13.66 2.28 -27.34
N SER A 7 13.20 3.14 -26.43
CA SER A 7 12.71 4.48 -26.77
C SER A 7 12.82 5.42 -25.58
N ASN A 8 12.82 6.73 -25.83
CA ASN A 8 12.67 7.77 -24.83
C ASN A 8 11.22 8.26 -24.66
N ASP A 9 10.26 7.68 -25.39
CA ASP A 9 8.83 7.99 -25.27
C ASP A 9 8.01 6.71 -25.07
N SER A 10 7.26 6.65 -23.95
CA SER A 10 6.40 5.50 -23.63
C SER A 10 5.29 5.27 -24.65
N ARG A 11 4.83 6.32 -25.35
CA ARG A 11 3.83 6.20 -26.41
C ARG A 11 4.38 5.51 -27.65
N GLN A 12 5.65 5.72 -27.98
CA GLN A 12 6.30 5.00 -29.08
C GLN A 12 6.44 3.51 -28.77
N LEU A 13 6.78 3.18 -27.52
CA LEU A 13 6.79 1.79 -27.06
C LEU A 13 5.39 1.17 -27.13
N ALA A 14 4.35 1.91 -26.70
CA ALA A 14 2.98 1.44 -26.75
C ALA A 14 2.45 1.30 -28.19
N ASP A 15 2.84 2.20 -29.09
CA ASP A 15 2.55 2.12 -30.52
C ASP A 15 3.20 0.89 -31.15
N TRP A 16 4.47 0.64 -30.84
CA TRP A 16 5.16 -0.55 -31.30
C TRP A 16 4.45 -1.83 -30.82
N LEU A 17 4.07 -1.89 -29.54
CA LEU A 17 3.28 -3.01 -28.99
C LEU A 17 1.94 -3.16 -29.71
N ALA A 18 1.24 -2.05 -29.95
CA ALA A 18 -0.03 -2.03 -30.67
C ALA A 18 0.11 -2.54 -32.10
N GLU A 19 1.19 -2.18 -32.80
CA GLU A 19 1.51 -2.65 -34.15
C GLU A 19 1.84 -4.14 -34.15
N GLN A 20 2.67 -4.62 -33.21
CA GLN A 20 2.98 -6.04 -33.06
C GLN A 20 1.71 -6.89 -32.89
N PHE A 21 0.76 -6.42 -32.09
CA PHE A 21 -0.50 -7.12 -31.85
C PHE A 21 -1.37 -7.22 -33.11
N GLN A 22 -1.31 -6.22 -33.99
CA GLN A 22 -2.05 -6.21 -35.26
C GLN A 22 -1.35 -7.00 -36.37
N SER A 23 -0.03 -6.91 -36.48
CA SER A 23 0.74 -7.61 -37.52
C SER A 23 0.80 -9.10 -37.27
N GLU A 24 0.83 -9.51 -36.00
CA GLU A 24 0.94 -10.90 -35.57
C GLU A 24 -0.17 -11.19 -34.54
N PRO A 25 -1.43 -11.32 -34.99
CA PRO A 25 -2.55 -11.56 -34.07
C PRO A 25 -2.50 -12.98 -33.51
N LEU A 26 -2.71 -13.12 -32.20
CA LEU A 26 -2.96 -14.43 -31.58
C LEU A 26 -4.35 -14.96 -31.94
N SER A 27 -4.60 -16.22 -31.60
CA SER A 27 -5.95 -16.80 -31.65
C SER A 27 -6.93 -15.98 -30.78
N PRO A 28 -8.21 -15.80 -31.19
CA PRO A 28 -9.18 -14.98 -30.45
C PRO A 28 -9.44 -15.41 -28.98
N PHE A 29 -9.08 -16.63 -28.61
CA PHE A 29 -9.22 -17.15 -27.24
C PHE A 29 -7.88 -17.26 -26.50
N SER A 30 -6.76 -16.95 -27.16
CA SER A 30 -5.47 -16.85 -26.49
C SER A 30 -5.39 -15.49 -25.77
N THR A 31 -4.87 -15.50 -24.55
CA THR A 31 -4.74 -14.32 -23.70
C THR A 31 -3.42 -13.62 -24.00
N GLU A 32 -3.45 -12.30 -24.15
CA GLU A 32 -2.24 -11.47 -24.21
C GLU A 32 -1.68 -11.27 -22.80
N HIS A 33 -0.39 -11.51 -22.62
CA HIS A 33 0.27 -11.30 -21.32
C HIS A 33 1.26 -10.14 -21.41
N ILE A 34 1.01 -9.09 -20.63
CA ILE A 34 1.85 -7.91 -20.55
C ILE A 34 2.29 -7.71 -19.10
N ILE A 35 3.54 -8.04 -18.79
CA ILE A 35 4.10 -7.81 -17.46
C ILE A 35 4.29 -6.31 -17.26
N VAL A 36 3.73 -5.78 -16.17
CA VAL A 36 3.81 -4.37 -15.77
C VAL A 36 4.25 -4.25 -14.32
N GLN A 37 4.61 -3.04 -13.88
CA GLN A 37 5.02 -2.77 -12.49
C GLN A 37 3.97 -2.04 -11.64
N SER A 38 2.85 -1.61 -12.24
CA SER A 38 1.80 -0.88 -11.52
C SER A 38 0.42 -1.06 -12.15
N ASN A 39 -0.63 -0.84 -11.36
CA ASN A 39 -2.03 -0.95 -11.83
C ASN A 39 -2.41 0.23 -12.74
N GLU A 40 -1.82 1.39 -12.50
CA GLU A 40 -2.02 2.62 -13.26
C GLU A 40 -1.50 2.43 -14.69
N LEU A 41 -0.31 1.82 -14.81
CA LEU A 41 0.27 1.48 -16.11
C LEU A 41 -0.58 0.45 -16.86
N SER A 42 -1.08 -0.57 -16.17
CA SER A 42 -2.05 -1.55 -16.74
C SER A 42 -3.28 -0.85 -17.31
N ARG A 43 -3.88 0.06 -16.53
CA ARG A 43 -5.06 0.81 -16.95
C ARG A 43 -4.75 1.73 -18.14
N TRP A 44 -3.66 2.49 -18.06
CA TRP A 44 -3.23 3.37 -19.15
C TRP A 44 -3.00 2.60 -20.44
N LEU A 45 -2.25 1.50 -20.38
CA LEU A 45 -1.92 0.70 -21.57
C LEU A 45 -3.17 0.02 -22.15
N SER A 46 -4.06 -0.48 -21.31
CA SER A 46 -5.33 -1.05 -21.77
C SER A 46 -6.20 -0.02 -22.50
N LEU A 47 -6.31 1.20 -21.98
CA LEU A 47 -7.02 2.30 -22.64
C LEU A 47 -6.32 2.75 -23.93
N TYR A 48 -4.99 2.80 -23.92
CA TYR A 48 -4.18 3.16 -25.08
C TYR A 48 -4.40 2.17 -26.24
N LEU A 49 -4.28 0.87 -25.95
CA LEU A 49 -4.54 -0.20 -26.90
C LEU A 49 -6.00 -0.17 -27.39
N ALA A 50 -6.97 0.04 -26.49
CA ALA A 50 -8.37 0.16 -26.88
C ALA A 50 -8.61 1.34 -27.83
N ASN A 51 -7.95 2.47 -27.62
CA ASN A 51 -8.07 3.62 -28.52
C ASN A 51 -7.46 3.33 -29.91
N LYS A 52 -6.34 2.62 -29.97
CA LYS A 52 -5.66 2.27 -31.22
C LYS A 52 -6.36 1.15 -32.00
N HIS A 53 -6.91 0.16 -31.30
CA HIS A 53 -7.50 -1.05 -31.90
C HIS A 53 -9.04 -1.02 -31.95
N GLY A 54 -9.66 -0.07 -31.27
CA GLY A 54 -11.11 0.02 -31.05
C GLY A 54 -11.62 -0.79 -29.83
N ILE A 55 -10.85 -1.78 -29.37
CA ILE A 55 -11.15 -2.59 -28.18
C ILE A 55 -9.85 -3.16 -27.59
N SER A 56 -9.79 -3.29 -26.27
CA SER A 56 -8.78 -4.06 -25.54
C SER A 56 -9.50 -5.10 -24.68
N ALA A 57 -9.29 -6.39 -24.96
CA ALA A 57 -9.98 -7.50 -24.30
C ALA A 57 -9.09 -8.74 -24.24
N ASN A 58 -9.31 -9.60 -23.25
CA ASN A 58 -8.52 -10.82 -23.00
C ASN A 58 -7.01 -10.53 -22.85
N THR A 59 -6.67 -9.41 -22.22
CA THR A 59 -5.30 -9.02 -21.88
C THR A 59 -5.11 -9.05 -20.38
N GLU A 60 -4.07 -9.75 -19.93
CA GLU A 60 -3.67 -9.82 -18.53
C GLU A 60 -2.42 -8.98 -18.28
N PHE A 61 -2.43 -8.26 -17.16
CA PHE A 61 -1.34 -7.39 -16.72
C PHE A 61 -0.73 -7.85 -15.39
N PRO A 62 -0.09 -9.03 -15.33
CA PRO A 62 0.48 -9.54 -14.09
C PRO A 62 1.76 -8.78 -13.71
N PHE A 63 2.02 -8.65 -12.42
CA PHE A 63 3.34 -8.23 -11.93
C PHE A 63 4.38 -9.35 -12.11
N PRO A 64 5.69 -9.04 -12.23
CA PRO A 64 6.71 -10.04 -12.50
C PRO A 64 6.68 -11.23 -11.53
N SER A 65 6.60 -10.95 -10.23
CA SER A 65 6.60 -11.98 -9.19
C SER A 65 5.35 -12.86 -9.23
N ALA A 66 4.17 -12.26 -9.45
CA ALA A 66 2.90 -12.96 -9.58
C ALA A 66 2.87 -13.86 -10.83
N TYR A 67 3.40 -13.37 -11.96
CA TYR A 67 3.49 -14.14 -13.19
C TYR A 67 4.41 -15.36 -13.02
N ILE A 68 5.61 -15.16 -12.47
CA ILE A 68 6.57 -16.24 -12.23
C ILE A 68 6.00 -17.28 -11.25
N TRP A 69 5.33 -16.83 -10.18
CA TRP A 69 4.68 -17.75 -9.23
C TRP A 69 3.56 -18.56 -9.89
N ARG A 70 2.75 -17.92 -10.74
CA ARG A 70 1.74 -18.63 -11.53
C ARG A 70 2.36 -19.67 -12.46
N LEU A 71 3.50 -19.34 -13.07
CA LEU A 71 4.25 -20.26 -13.91
C LEU A 71 4.75 -21.48 -13.11
N PHE A 72 5.27 -21.29 -11.90
CA PHE A 72 5.66 -22.40 -11.02
C PHE A 72 4.51 -23.36 -10.81
N ARG A 73 3.32 -22.85 -10.45
CA ARG A 73 2.14 -23.68 -10.19
C ARG A 73 1.60 -24.41 -11.42
N HIS A 74 1.86 -23.87 -12.61
CA HIS A 74 1.47 -24.54 -13.84
C HIS A 74 2.42 -25.70 -14.17
N ILE A 75 3.72 -25.51 -13.94
CA ILE A 75 4.75 -26.54 -14.19
C ILE A 75 4.75 -27.60 -13.09
N TRP A 76 4.56 -27.17 -11.84
CA TRP A 76 4.56 -27.97 -10.62
C TRP A 76 3.23 -27.75 -9.86
N PRO A 77 2.20 -28.56 -10.15
CA PRO A 77 0.87 -28.41 -9.53
C PRO A 77 0.85 -28.57 -8.00
N GLU A 78 1.90 -29.16 -7.42
CA GLU A 78 2.13 -29.27 -5.98
C GLU A 78 2.46 -27.93 -5.31
N VAL A 79 2.94 -26.93 -6.08
CA VAL A 79 3.27 -25.61 -5.53
C VAL A 79 1.97 -24.93 -5.05
N PRO A 80 1.90 -24.52 -3.77
CA PRO A 80 0.70 -23.94 -3.21
C PRO A 80 0.38 -22.56 -3.82
N LEU A 81 -0.88 -22.14 -3.66
CA LEU A 81 -1.35 -20.84 -4.14
C LEU A 81 -0.53 -19.69 -3.54
N GLN A 82 -0.24 -19.78 -2.24
CA GLN A 82 0.61 -18.86 -1.49
C GLN A 82 1.86 -19.60 -1.00
N SER A 83 3.01 -18.95 -1.02
CA SER A 83 4.25 -19.56 -0.56
C SER A 83 4.27 -19.71 0.97
N PRO A 84 4.62 -20.88 1.52
CA PRO A 84 4.94 -21.04 2.95
C PRO A 84 6.16 -20.22 3.40
N TYR A 85 6.93 -19.73 2.42
CA TYR A 85 8.11 -18.88 2.61
C TYR A 85 7.85 -17.42 2.22
N ALA A 86 6.58 -17.04 2.04
CA ALA A 86 6.22 -15.63 1.94
C ALA A 86 6.49 -14.90 3.27
N LYS A 87 6.54 -13.58 3.21
CA LYS A 87 6.84 -12.72 4.36
C LYS A 87 5.90 -12.99 5.54
N GLU A 88 4.59 -13.09 5.29
CA GLU A 88 3.60 -13.22 6.36
C GLU A 88 3.70 -14.57 7.09
N PRO A 89 3.72 -15.75 6.44
CA PRO A 89 3.93 -17.01 7.13
C PRO A 89 5.27 -17.07 7.87
N ILE A 90 6.37 -16.59 7.26
CA ILE A 90 7.69 -16.59 7.90
C ILE A 90 7.70 -15.71 9.15
N SER A 91 6.98 -14.59 9.14
CA SER A 91 6.83 -13.73 10.32
C SER A 91 6.21 -14.49 11.50
N TRP A 92 5.17 -15.30 11.27
CA TRP A 92 4.56 -16.12 12.32
C TRP A 92 5.46 -17.25 12.80
N ARG A 93 6.16 -17.93 11.88
CA ARG A 93 7.13 -18.98 12.23
C ARG A 93 8.27 -18.42 13.08
N LEU A 94 8.80 -17.26 12.68
CA LEU A 94 9.83 -16.55 13.45
C LEU A 94 9.30 -16.09 14.81
N PHE A 95 8.09 -15.55 14.87
CA PHE A 95 7.47 -15.16 16.14
C PHE A 95 7.40 -16.31 17.14
N ALA A 96 7.09 -17.53 16.66
CA ALA A 96 7.07 -18.74 17.48
C ALA A 96 8.48 -19.24 17.87
N LEU A 97 9.47 -19.10 16.98
CA LEU A 97 10.84 -19.61 17.19
C LEU A 97 11.72 -18.69 18.05
N LEU A 98 11.53 -17.36 17.98
CA LEU A 98 12.38 -16.38 18.65
C LEU A 98 12.55 -16.60 20.18
N PRO A 99 11.53 -17.00 20.95
CA PRO A 99 11.66 -17.26 22.39
C PRO A 99 12.60 -18.42 22.74
N GLU A 100 12.67 -19.45 21.88
CA GLU A 100 13.59 -20.57 22.04
C GLU A 100 15.00 -20.17 21.60
N LEU A 101 15.11 -19.53 20.43
CA LEU A 101 16.38 -19.20 19.79
C LEU A 101 17.22 -18.20 20.57
N ARG A 102 16.60 -17.24 21.27
CA ARG A 102 17.34 -16.27 22.09
C ARG A 102 18.16 -16.92 23.22
N GLN A 103 17.88 -18.19 23.56
CA GLN A 103 18.62 -18.95 24.57
C GLN A 103 19.78 -19.76 23.98
N GLU A 104 19.90 -19.82 22.65
CA GLU A 104 20.94 -20.57 21.95
C GLU A 104 22.19 -19.71 21.68
N GLU A 105 23.35 -20.35 21.61
CA GLU A 105 24.63 -19.69 21.33
C GLU A 105 24.64 -19.07 19.91
N GLY A 106 25.02 -17.80 19.79
CA GLY A 106 25.04 -17.05 18.53
C GLY A 106 23.82 -16.17 18.27
N TYR A 107 22.82 -16.13 19.17
CA TYR A 107 21.65 -15.24 19.09
C TYR A 107 21.62 -14.16 20.17
N GLU A 108 22.78 -13.79 20.72
CA GLU A 108 22.90 -12.83 21.83
C GLU A 108 22.33 -11.44 21.48
N ALA A 109 22.40 -11.05 20.20
CA ALA A 109 21.81 -9.80 19.72
C ALA A 109 20.28 -9.81 19.77
N ILE A 110 19.65 -10.97 19.50
CA ILE A 110 18.20 -11.14 19.61
C ILE A 110 17.80 -11.10 21.08
N ASP A 111 18.53 -11.81 21.93
CA ASP A 111 18.29 -11.82 23.38
C ASP A 111 18.37 -10.41 23.98
N ALA A 112 19.42 -9.66 23.63
CA ALA A 112 19.62 -8.28 24.08
C ALA A 112 18.50 -7.34 23.60
N TYR A 113 17.97 -7.53 22.38
CA TYR A 113 16.88 -6.70 21.86
C TYR A 113 15.53 -7.02 22.52
N LEU A 114 15.21 -8.30 22.69
CA LEU A 114 13.94 -8.72 23.29
C LEU A 114 13.88 -8.39 24.80
N GLY A 115 15.02 -8.43 25.48
CA GLY A 115 15.14 -8.10 26.90
C GLY A 115 14.30 -9.03 27.79
N ASP A 116 14.19 -8.70 29.08
CA ASP A 116 13.58 -9.61 30.08
C ASP A 116 12.05 -9.67 30.03
N SER A 117 11.40 -8.67 29.42
CA SER A 117 9.93 -8.55 29.40
C SER A 117 9.24 -9.40 28.34
N ASP A 118 9.99 -9.98 27.38
CA ASP A 118 9.48 -10.74 26.22
C ASP A 118 8.19 -10.16 25.63
N ASP A 119 8.24 -8.85 25.34
CA ASP A 119 7.11 -8.08 24.84
C ASP A 119 6.69 -8.61 23.46
N GLU A 120 5.48 -9.17 23.38
CA GLU A 120 4.96 -9.83 22.18
C GLU A 120 4.93 -8.88 20.98
N LEU A 121 4.64 -7.59 21.19
CA LEU A 121 4.62 -6.61 20.10
C LEU A 121 6.02 -6.41 19.53
N LYS A 122 7.03 -6.27 20.39
CA LYS A 122 8.43 -6.15 19.95
C LYS A 122 8.92 -7.41 19.25
N ARG A 123 8.52 -8.58 19.74
CA ARG A 123 8.84 -9.88 19.14
C ARG A 123 8.24 -10.01 17.74
N PHE A 124 6.98 -9.63 17.57
CA PHE A 124 6.31 -9.65 16.27
C PHE A 124 6.96 -8.68 15.28
N GLN A 125 7.26 -7.45 15.69
CA GLN A 125 7.97 -6.47 14.87
C GLN A 125 9.35 -6.94 14.43
N LEU A 126 10.09 -7.63 15.31
CA LEU A 126 11.38 -8.23 14.96
C LEU A 126 11.16 -9.35 13.93
N ALA A 127 10.19 -10.23 14.14
CA ALA A 127 9.87 -11.31 13.24
C ALA A 127 9.52 -10.79 11.83
N GLU A 128 8.72 -9.73 11.72
CA GLU A 128 8.40 -9.10 10.43
C GLU A 128 9.63 -8.54 9.72
N ARG A 129 10.54 -7.86 10.46
CA ARG A 129 11.78 -7.32 9.89
C ARG A 129 12.73 -8.41 9.40
N LEU A 130 12.81 -9.51 10.12
CA LEU A 130 13.61 -10.67 9.74
C LEU A 130 13.00 -11.39 8.53
N ALA A 131 11.67 -11.57 8.50
CA ALA A 131 10.96 -12.13 7.36
C ALA A 131 11.15 -11.28 6.10
N ASP A 132 11.11 -9.95 6.24
CA ASP A 132 11.38 -9.00 5.15
C ASP A 132 12.81 -9.15 4.60
N SER A 133 13.79 -9.31 5.50
CA SER A 133 15.18 -9.58 5.10
C SER A 133 15.31 -10.90 4.34
N PHE A 134 14.64 -11.97 4.79
CA PHE A 134 14.68 -13.26 4.09
C PHE A 134 13.97 -13.22 2.74
N ASP A 135 12.83 -12.52 2.60
CA ASP A 135 12.18 -12.33 1.29
C ASP A 135 13.11 -11.59 0.31
N GLN A 136 13.84 -10.57 0.78
CA GLN A 136 14.88 -9.90 -0.01
C GLN A 136 16.03 -10.84 -0.37
N TYR A 137 16.54 -11.65 0.56
CA TYR A 137 17.62 -12.60 0.27
C TYR A 137 17.21 -13.65 -0.76
N LEU A 138 15.98 -14.17 -0.68
CA LEU A 138 15.42 -15.11 -1.66
C LEU A 138 15.39 -14.54 -3.08
N MET A 139 15.34 -13.22 -3.24
CA MET A 139 15.31 -12.55 -4.54
C MET A 139 16.69 -12.08 -5.02
N TYR A 140 17.46 -11.44 -4.12
CA TYR A 140 18.67 -10.70 -4.48
C TYR A 140 19.97 -11.40 -4.08
N ARG A 141 19.93 -12.36 -3.15
CA ARG A 141 21.08 -13.15 -2.69
C ARG A 141 20.75 -14.65 -2.62
N PRO A 142 20.30 -15.27 -3.73
CA PRO A 142 19.98 -16.69 -3.76
C PRO A 142 21.21 -17.57 -3.49
N ASP A 143 22.42 -17.06 -3.75
CA ASP A 143 23.71 -17.66 -3.41
C ASP A 143 23.84 -17.87 -1.89
N TRP A 144 23.52 -16.85 -1.07
CA TRP A 144 23.58 -16.99 0.39
C TRP A 144 22.63 -18.06 0.91
N ILE A 145 21.40 -18.08 0.38
CA ILE A 145 20.38 -19.08 0.75
C ILE A 145 20.88 -20.49 0.44
N ASN A 146 21.48 -20.70 -0.74
CA ASN A 146 22.04 -22.00 -1.12
C ASN A 146 23.20 -22.41 -0.21
N ASP A 147 24.12 -21.49 0.08
CA ASP A 147 25.27 -21.77 0.94
C ASP A 147 24.82 -22.15 2.35
N TRP A 148 23.84 -21.43 2.90
CA TRP A 148 23.24 -21.75 4.19
C TRP A 148 22.56 -23.12 4.18
N GLU A 149 21.78 -23.44 3.15
CA GLU A 149 21.13 -24.76 3.04
C GLU A 149 22.11 -25.92 2.90
N ASN A 150 23.31 -25.67 2.36
CA ASN A 150 24.40 -26.65 2.26
C ASN A 150 25.27 -26.75 3.53
N GLY A 151 24.87 -26.10 4.63
CA GLY A 151 25.59 -26.16 5.90
C GLY A 151 26.69 -25.11 6.09
N GLN A 152 26.84 -24.16 5.17
CA GLN A 152 27.87 -23.11 5.21
C GLN A 152 27.36 -21.82 5.89
N ALA A 153 26.65 -21.96 7.00
CA ALA A 153 26.03 -20.85 7.73
C ALA A 153 26.90 -20.38 8.92
N GLU A 154 27.90 -19.52 8.66
CA GLU A 154 28.69 -18.92 9.73
C GLU A 154 27.92 -17.82 10.49
N HIS A 155 27.08 -17.05 9.79
CA HIS A 155 26.28 -15.98 10.36
C HIS A 155 24.97 -16.48 11.00
N TRP A 156 24.52 -15.86 12.09
CA TRP A 156 23.32 -16.27 12.83
C TRP A 156 22.05 -16.27 11.98
N GLN A 157 21.93 -15.35 11.00
CA GLN A 157 20.80 -15.36 10.06
C GLN A 157 20.77 -16.61 9.18
N GLY A 158 21.93 -17.16 8.81
CA GLY A 158 21.99 -18.41 8.05
C GLY A 158 21.59 -19.61 8.90
N LYS A 159 22.01 -19.64 10.18
CA LYS A 159 21.57 -20.66 11.14
C LYS A 159 20.06 -20.56 11.39
N LEU A 160 19.53 -19.34 11.46
CA LEU A 160 18.10 -19.08 11.58
C LEU A 160 17.34 -19.59 10.35
N TRP A 161 17.85 -19.33 9.15
CA TRP A 161 17.27 -19.86 7.92
C TRP A 161 17.25 -21.39 7.92
N GLN A 162 18.35 -22.05 8.29
CA GLN A 162 18.39 -23.50 8.43
C GLN A 162 17.33 -24.02 9.40
N ARG A 163 17.13 -23.35 10.54
CA ARG A 163 16.07 -23.69 11.50
C ARG A 163 14.67 -23.50 10.91
N LEU A 164 14.46 -22.49 10.06
CA LEU A 164 13.21 -22.28 9.35
C LEU A 164 12.95 -23.35 8.27
N VAL A 165 13.97 -23.93 7.64
CA VAL A 165 13.76 -24.96 6.61
C VAL A 165 13.89 -26.39 7.13
N GLN A 166 14.31 -26.61 8.38
CA GLN A 166 14.66 -27.95 8.89
C GLN A 166 13.57 -29.03 8.73
N ASP A 167 12.30 -28.63 8.82
CA ASP A 167 11.15 -29.54 8.81
C ASP A 167 10.66 -29.84 7.38
N ASP A 168 11.27 -29.17 6.40
CA ASP A 168 11.06 -29.38 4.97
C ASP A 168 12.40 -29.79 4.34
N PRO A 169 12.61 -31.06 3.98
CA PRO A 169 13.84 -31.48 3.32
C PRO A 169 14.03 -30.82 1.94
N GLU A 170 12.93 -30.44 1.29
CA GLU A 170 12.94 -29.84 -0.05
C GLU A 170 12.14 -28.52 -0.09
N PRO A 171 12.56 -27.48 0.66
CA PRO A 171 11.79 -26.24 0.78
C PRO A 171 11.50 -25.60 -0.57
N GLN A 172 10.20 -25.53 -0.91
CA GLN A 172 9.72 -24.92 -2.14
C GLN A 172 9.62 -23.39 -2.00
N HIS A 173 10.70 -22.76 -1.54
CA HIS A 173 10.83 -21.30 -1.54
C HIS A 173 11.14 -20.78 -2.95
N ARG A 174 10.95 -19.47 -3.12
CA ARG A 174 11.05 -18.79 -4.42
C ARG A 174 12.42 -19.00 -5.08
N SER A 175 13.53 -18.90 -4.33
CA SER A 175 14.88 -19.05 -4.88
C SER A 175 15.09 -20.44 -5.48
N ARG A 176 14.68 -21.50 -4.77
CA ARG A 176 14.83 -22.88 -5.24
C ARG A 176 13.97 -23.17 -6.46
N LEU A 177 12.72 -22.72 -6.46
CA LEU A 177 11.81 -22.87 -7.59
C LEU A 177 12.34 -22.13 -8.84
N LEU A 178 12.91 -20.94 -8.67
CA LEU A 178 13.59 -20.22 -9.77
C LEU A 178 14.78 -21.02 -10.32
N GLN A 179 15.61 -21.59 -9.47
CA GLN A 179 16.75 -22.41 -9.90
C GLN A 179 16.30 -23.70 -10.60
N GLN A 180 15.24 -24.34 -10.13
CA GLN A 180 14.63 -25.49 -10.81
C GLN A 180 14.08 -25.09 -12.18
N LEU A 181 13.41 -23.94 -12.27
CA LEU A 181 12.86 -23.44 -13.54
C LEU A 181 13.97 -23.10 -14.52
N ASN A 182 15.01 -22.40 -14.07
CA ASN A 182 16.15 -22.06 -14.91
C ASN A 182 16.89 -23.32 -15.41
N ARG A 183 17.05 -24.35 -14.56
CA ARG A 183 17.60 -25.65 -14.98
C ARG A 183 16.72 -26.33 -16.02
N LEU A 184 15.41 -26.42 -15.77
CA LEU A 184 14.44 -26.99 -16.70
C LEU A 184 14.48 -26.29 -18.05
N LEU A 185 14.45 -24.95 -18.07
CA LEU A 185 14.52 -24.15 -19.30
C LEU A 185 15.86 -24.32 -20.01
N THR A 186 16.96 -24.48 -19.27
CA THR A 186 18.29 -24.70 -19.84
C THR A 186 18.36 -26.05 -20.56
N GLU A 187 17.92 -27.11 -19.89
CA GLU A 187 18.00 -28.50 -20.37
C GLU A 187 16.91 -28.86 -21.40
N ALA A 188 15.78 -28.15 -21.40
CA ALA A 188 14.68 -28.42 -22.30
C ALA A 188 15.07 -28.19 -23.78
N THR A 189 14.65 -29.12 -24.63
CA THR A 189 14.74 -29.01 -26.10
C THR A 189 13.42 -28.61 -26.74
N GLU A 190 12.30 -28.88 -26.07
CA GLU A 190 10.95 -28.52 -26.50
C GLU A 190 10.35 -27.49 -25.55
N LYS A 191 9.37 -26.70 -26.03
CA LYS A 191 8.68 -25.69 -25.23
C LYS A 191 7.98 -26.35 -24.03
N PRO A 192 8.32 -25.97 -22.78
CA PRO A 192 7.61 -26.43 -21.60
C PRO A 192 6.11 -26.11 -21.66
N THR A 193 5.29 -27.04 -21.17
CA THR A 193 3.84 -26.85 -21.05
C THR A 193 3.52 -25.69 -20.11
N GLY A 194 2.59 -24.82 -20.50
CA GLY A 194 2.14 -23.68 -19.69
C GLY A 194 2.71 -22.33 -20.05
N LEU A 195 3.75 -22.31 -20.88
CA LEU A 195 4.30 -21.06 -21.40
C LEU A 195 3.34 -20.46 -22.44
N PRO A 196 3.08 -19.14 -22.38
CA PRO A 196 2.20 -18.49 -23.35
C PRO A 196 2.82 -18.46 -24.75
N GLU A 197 2.02 -18.10 -25.75
CA GLU A 197 2.49 -17.92 -27.13
C GLU A 197 3.51 -16.78 -27.24
N ARG A 198 3.20 -15.63 -26.63
CA ARG A 198 4.11 -14.48 -26.49
C ARG A 198 3.97 -13.82 -25.12
N LEU A 199 4.97 -13.01 -24.77
CA LEU A 199 5.01 -12.25 -23.53
C LEU A 199 5.63 -10.86 -23.77
N SER A 200 4.93 -9.81 -23.34
CA SER A 200 5.47 -8.45 -23.36
C SER A 200 5.84 -8.02 -21.95
N ILE A 201 6.92 -7.26 -21.79
CA ILE A 201 7.33 -6.65 -20.53
C ILE A 201 7.36 -5.15 -20.75
N PHE A 202 6.48 -4.39 -20.09
CA PHE A 202 6.25 -2.98 -20.42
C PHE A 202 6.42 -2.06 -19.22
N GLY A 203 7.21 -1.00 -19.42
CA GLY A 203 7.33 0.11 -18.46
C GLY A 203 7.95 -0.31 -17.12
N ILE A 204 8.87 -1.27 -17.15
CA ILE A 204 9.62 -1.70 -15.96
C ILE A 204 10.98 -1.01 -15.94
N SER A 205 11.29 -0.31 -14.83
CA SER A 205 12.55 0.42 -14.66
C SER A 205 13.65 -0.38 -13.94
N SER A 206 13.29 -1.51 -13.33
CA SER A 206 14.24 -2.48 -12.77
C SER A 206 13.61 -3.86 -12.60
N LEU A 207 14.38 -4.91 -12.86
CA LEU A 207 14.00 -6.29 -12.53
C LEU A 207 15.10 -6.95 -11.70
N PRO A 208 14.75 -7.88 -10.79
CA PRO A 208 15.74 -8.76 -10.18
C PRO A 208 16.55 -9.52 -11.25
N PRO A 209 17.88 -9.64 -11.11
CA PRO A 209 18.73 -10.34 -12.08
C PRO A 209 18.25 -11.76 -12.39
N VAL A 210 17.75 -12.47 -11.37
CA VAL A 210 17.25 -13.84 -11.52
C VAL A 210 16.03 -13.89 -12.44
N TYR A 211 15.13 -12.89 -12.37
CA TYR A 211 13.97 -12.82 -13.26
C TYR A 211 14.38 -12.49 -14.69
N LEU A 212 15.32 -11.56 -14.89
CA LEU A 212 15.87 -11.27 -16.20
C LEU A 212 16.49 -12.52 -16.84
N GLN A 213 17.26 -13.28 -16.07
CA GLN A 213 17.84 -14.55 -16.52
C GLN A 213 16.74 -15.56 -16.89
N THR A 214 15.70 -15.71 -16.07
CA THR A 214 14.56 -16.59 -16.37
C THR A 214 13.86 -16.17 -17.66
N PHE A 215 13.57 -14.88 -17.87
CA PHE A 215 12.96 -14.41 -19.11
C PHE A 215 13.88 -14.63 -20.32
N SER A 216 15.19 -14.40 -20.19
CA SER A 216 16.15 -14.70 -21.25
C SER A 216 16.14 -16.19 -21.64
N LEU A 217 16.09 -17.10 -20.67
CA LEU A 217 15.97 -18.54 -20.91
C LEU A 217 14.63 -18.91 -21.55
N MET A 218 13.53 -18.29 -21.11
CA MET A 218 12.20 -18.49 -21.69
C MET A 218 12.13 -18.02 -23.15
N ALA A 219 12.87 -16.97 -23.54
CA ALA A 219 12.90 -16.41 -24.89
C ALA A 219 13.50 -17.37 -25.94
N ARG A 220 13.99 -18.55 -25.52
CA ARG A 220 14.33 -19.66 -26.42
C ARG A 220 13.10 -20.38 -26.97
N PHE A 221 11.96 -20.30 -26.28
CA PHE A 221 10.76 -21.09 -26.57
C PHE A 221 9.50 -20.26 -26.89
N LEU A 222 9.52 -18.97 -26.62
CA LEU A 222 8.44 -18.03 -26.95
C LEU A 222 8.98 -16.65 -27.26
N ASP A 223 8.17 -15.84 -27.92
CA ASP A 223 8.52 -14.46 -28.26
C ASP A 223 8.36 -13.57 -27.03
N ILE A 224 9.49 -13.06 -26.53
CA ILE A 224 9.52 -12.15 -25.39
C ILE A 224 10.03 -10.80 -25.86
N THR A 225 9.20 -9.77 -25.71
CA THR A 225 9.55 -8.39 -26.05
C THR A 225 9.56 -7.53 -24.79
N LEU A 226 10.72 -6.97 -24.44
CA LEU A 226 10.89 -6.02 -23.36
C LEU A 226 10.90 -4.59 -23.92
N PHE A 227 9.96 -3.77 -23.47
CA PHE A 227 9.84 -2.36 -23.85
C PHE A 227 10.53 -1.50 -22.81
N TYR A 228 11.72 -1.03 -23.15
CA TYR A 228 12.59 -0.29 -22.25
C TYR A 228 12.55 1.21 -22.55
N LEU A 229 12.16 1.99 -21.53
CA LEU A 229 12.20 3.45 -21.60
C LEU A 229 13.63 3.92 -21.27
N SER A 230 14.41 4.21 -22.31
CA SER A 230 15.77 4.75 -22.22
C SER A 230 15.77 6.26 -22.45
N PRO A 231 16.45 7.07 -21.62
CA PRO A 231 16.55 8.51 -21.84
C PRO A 231 17.39 8.90 -23.07
N SER A 232 18.25 7.99 -23.53
CA SER A 232 19.21 8.20 -24.62
C SER A 232 19.31 6.96 -25.51
N GLU A 233 19.68 7.15 -26.76
CA GLU A 233 20.08 6.08 -27.68
C GLU A 233 21.53 5.59 -27.47
N HIS A 234 22.34 6.37 -26.75
CA HIS A 234 23.72 6.04 -26.43
C HIS A 234 23.81 5.17 -25.18
N TYR A 235 24.96 4.54 -24.99
CA TYR A 235 25.21 3.76 -23.78
C TYR A 235 25.41 4.69 -22.58
N TRP A 236 24.64 4.50 -21.50
CA TRP A 236 24.69 5.33 -20.29
C TRP A 236 24.80 4.51 -19.00
N GLY A 237 25.15 3.22 -19.10
CA GLY A 237 25.18 2.30 -17.95
C GLY A 237 26.29 2.59 -16.92
N ASP A 238 27.34 3.31 -17.32
CA ASP A 238 28.53 3.54 -16.49
C ASP A 238 28.83 5.03 -16.28
N LEU A 239 27.80 5.87 -16.30
CA LEU A 239 27.97 7.31 -16.08
C LEU A 239 28.33 7.62 -14.62
N ILE A 240 29.44 8.35 -14.43
CA ILE A 240 29.94 8.72 -13.10
C ILE A 240 29.63 10.21 -12.83
N ASP A 241 29.20 10.53 -11.61
CA ASP A 241 29.02 11.93 -11.21
C ASP A 241 30.36 12.62 -10.87
N GLN A 242 30.40 13.95 -10.98
CA GLN A 242 31.62 14.74 -10.73
C GLN A 242 32.18 14.59 -9.30
N LYS A 243 31.34 14.39 -8.28
CA LYS A 243 31.78 14.17 -6.89
C LYS A 243 32.42 12.78 -6.72
N GLN A 244 31.88 11.76 -7.38
CA GLN A 244 32.44 10.41 -7.38
C GLN A 244 33.79 10.38 -8.10
N GLN A 245 33.89 11.04 -9.26
CA GLN A 245 35.15 11.20 -9.98
C GLN A 245 36.21 11.92 -9.12
N GLN A 246 35.85 13.04 -8.48
CA GLN A 246 36.76 13.76 -7.58
C GLN A 246 37.20 12.90 -6.39
N ARG A 247 36.28 12.13 -5.81
CA ARG A 247 36.59 11.23 -4.70
C ARG A 247 37.54 10.10 -5.12
N GLN A 248 37.32 9.49 -6.28
CA GLN A 248 38.21 8.44 -6.80
C GLN A 248 39.59 8.98 -7.16
N GLN A 249 39.68 10.16 -7.77
CA GLN A 249 40.97 10.84 -8.01
C GLN A 249 41.76 11.05 -6.72
N LEU A 250 41.08 11.47 -5.64
CA LEU A 250 41.69 11.64 -4.33
C LEU A 250 42.10 10.29 -3.69
N GLU A 251 41.26 9.25 -3.80
CA GLU A 251 41.54 7.92 -3.25
C GLU A 251 42.67 7.19 -4.01
N LEU A 252 42.74 7.34 -5.33
CA LEU A 252 43.72 6.69 -6.22
C LEU A 252 44.95 7.56 -6.51
N SER A 253 44.99 8.80 -6.02
CA SER A 253 46.07 9.78 -6.28
C SER A 253 46.37 9.97 -7.78
N LEU A 254 45.31 9.95 -8.61
CA LEU A 254 45.44 10.14 -10.06
C LEU A 254 45.59 11.64 -10.38
N GLU A 255 46.58 12.00 -11.20
CA GLU A 255 46.79 13.39 -11.67
C GLU A 255 45.78 13.81 -12.75
N GLU A 256 45.24 12.85 -13.50
CA GLU A 256 44.23 13.04 -14.55
C GLU A 256 43.08 12.03 -14.39
N PRO A 257 41.86 12.37 -14.85
CA PRO A 257 40.73 11.43 -14.85
C PRO A 257 41.06 10.18 -15.66
N ASP A 258 40.53 9.02 -15.26
CA ASP A 258 40.66 7.82 -16.07
C ASP A 258 39.95 8.05 -17.41
N PRO A 259 40.64 7.91 -18.56
CA PRO A 259 40.06 8.15 -19.88
C PRO A 259 38.94 7.18 -20.26
N LEU A 260 38.71 6.11 -19.49
CA LEU A 260 37.55 5.22 -19.62
C LEU A 260 36.28 5.77 -18.93
N GLU A 261 36.39 6.83 -18.12
CA GLU A 261 35.25 7.44 -17.43
C GLU A 261 34.55 8.47 -18.33
N GLU A 262 33.35 8.14 -18.78
CA GLU A 262 32.48 9.11 -19.44
C GLU A 262 31.71 9.94 -18.39
N VAL A 263 32.10 11.21 -18.25
CA VAL A 263 31.31 12.20 -17.50
C VAL A 263 30.08 12.55 -18.33
N GLY A 264 29.03 11.74 -18.23
CA GLY A 264 27.77 11.99 -18.90
C GLY A 264 26.95 13.10 -18.25
N HIS A 265 25.71 13.26 -18.72
CA HIS A 265 24.81 14.31 -18.25
C HIS A 265 24.62 14.26 -16.71
N PRO A 266 24.85 15.37 -15.98
CA PRO A 266 24.98 15.35 -14.52
C PRO A 266 23.71 14.92 -13.78
N LEU A 267 22.52 15.24 -14.32
CA LEU A 267 21.27 14.76 -13.72
C LEU A 267 21.10 13.25 -13.92
N LEU A 268 21.51 12.71 -15.06
CA LEU A 268 21.38 11.29 -15.33
C LEU A 268 22.39 10.48 -14.51
N ALA A 269 23.61 11.00 -14.32
CA ALA A 269 24.61 10.39 -13.45
C ALA A 269 24.18 10.36 -11.97
N SER A 270 23.53 11.43 -11.49
CA SER A 270 23.14 11.55 -10.08
C SER A 270 21.82 10.87 -9.73
N LEU A 271 20.80 11.03 -10.58
CA LEU A 271 19.43 10.54 -10.34
C LEU A 271 19.15 9.19 -11.04
N GLY A 272 19.93 8.82 -12.05
CA GLY A 272 19.69 7.65 -12.90
C GLY A 272 20.27 6.32 -12.42
N LYS A 273 20.85 6.24 -11.21
CA LYS A 273 21.63 5.08 -10.74
C LYS A 273 20.90 3.73 -10.86
N GLN A 274 19.63 3.67 -10.50
CA GLN A 274 18.83 2.45 -10.62
C GLN A 274 18.65 2.05 -12.09
N GLY A 275 18.40 3.04 -12.95
CA GLY A 275 18.27 2.83 -14.39
C GLY A 275 19.59 2.41 -15.05
N GLN A 276 20.72 2.97 -14.62
CA GLN A 276 22.06 2.58 -15.08
C GLN A 276 22.33 1.10 -14.82
N GLU A 277 22.06 0.65 -13.58
CA GLU A 277 22.23 -0.75 -13.19
C GLU A 277 21.38 -1.68 -14.05
N PHE A 278 20.09 -1.36 -14.22
CA PHE A 278 19.20 -2.18 -15.03
C PHE A 278 19.59 -2.15 -16.51
N PHE A 279 20.00 -0.99 -17.05
CA PHE A 279 20.49 -0.88 -18.42
C PHE A 279 21.73 -1.74 -18.66
N ARG A 280 22.70 -1.73 -17.74
CA ARG A 280 23.90 -2.59 -17.80
C ARG A 280 23.50 -4.07 -17.83
N GLN A 281 22.60 -4.49 -16.94
CA GLN A 281 22.09 -5.86 -16.92
C GLN A 281 21.41 -6.27 -18.23
N LEU A 282 20.70 -5.36 -18.90
CA LEU A 282 20.11 -5.63 -20.22
C LEU A 282 21.20 -5.79 -21.29
N GLN A 283 22.25 -4.96 -21.28
CA GLN A 283 23.36 -5.03 -22.23
C GLN A 283 24.21 -6.30 -22.07
N ASP A 284 24.32 -6.83 -20.85
CA ASP A 284 25.04 -8.08 -20.57
C ASP A 284 24.31 -9.34 -21.10
N LEU A 285 23.04 -9.22 -21.48
CA LEU A 285 22.24 -10.33 -21.99
C LEU A 285 22.26 -10.40 -23.52
N PRO A 286 22.31 -11.60 -24.11
CA PRO A 286 22.14 -11.76 -25.55
C PRO A 286 20.69 -11.42 -25.95
N HIS A 287 20.50 -10.35 -26.68
CA HIS A 287 19.19 -9.89 -27.13
C HIS A 287 19.22 -9.29 -28.53
N GLU A 288 18.07 -9.32 -29.21
CA GLU A 288 17.81 -8.53 -30.41
C GLU A 288 17.33 -7.15 -29.99
N ALA A 289 17.89 -6.10 -30.57
CA ALA A 289 17.57 -4.72 -30.23
C ALA A 289 16.88 -4.02 -31.40
N ASP A 290 15.70 -3.45 -31.14
CA ASP A 290 15.05 -2.48 -32.00
C ASP A 290 14.98 -1.13 -31.28
N THR A 291 14.96 -0.03 -32.03
CA THR A 291 14.89 1.31 -31.47
C THR A 291 13.78 2.13 -32.12
N CYS A 292 13.09 2.93 -31.32
CA CYS A 292 12.09 3.90 -31.75
C CYS A 292 12.24 5.20 -30.94
N PHE A 293 13.46 5.73 -30.90
CA PHE A 293 13.76 7.01 -30.26
C PHE A 293 13.15 8.19 -31.02
N VAL A 294 12.74 9.20 -30.27
CA VAL A 294 12.25 10.48 -30.81
C VAL A 294 13.25 11.54 -30.39
N GLU A 295 13.91 12.16 -31.36
CA GLU A 295 14.83 13.25 -31.08
C GLU A 295 14.08 14.41 -30.41
N PRO A 296 14.49 14.84 -29.20
CA PRO A 296 13.88 15.98 -28.53
C PRO A 296 14.02 17.28 -29.36
N GLY A 297 13.02 18.16 -29.29
CA GLY A 297 13.13 19.51 -29.83
C GLY A 297 14.06 20.39 -28.99
N ILE A 298 14.41 21.57 -29.51
CA ILE A 298 15.26 22.56 -28.82
C ILE A 298 14.56 23.93 -28.68
N ASP A 299 13.23 23.91 -28.63
CA ASP A 299 12.40 25.12 -28.64
C ASP A 299 12.35 25.84 -27.29
N HIS A 300 12.41 25.08 -26.18
CA HIS A 300 12.25 25.60 -24.82
C HIS A 300 13.14 24.85 -23.83
N MET A 301 13.28 25.38 -22.62
CA MET A 301 14.20 24.89 -21.59
C MET A 301 13.99 23.41 -21.26
N LEU A 302 12.75 22.96 -21.13
CA LEU A 302 12.47 21.54 -20.93
C LEU A 302 12.91 20.67 -22.12
N SER A 303 12.74 21.12 -23.36
CA SER A 303 13.13 20.33 -24.53
C SER A 303 14.65 20.31 -24.73
N MET A 304 15.33 21.44 -24.48
CA MET A 304 16.80 21.52 -24.43
C MET A 304 17.38 20.59 -23.35
N LEU A 305 16.79 20.56 -22.15
CA LEU A 305 17.22 19.63 -21.10
C LEU A 305 17.04 18.16 -21.52
N LYS A 306 15.92 17.84 -22.17
CA LYS A 306 15.68 16.50 -22.73
C LYS A 306 16.71 16.15 -23.81
N GLN A 307 17.08 17.10 -24.67
CA GLN A 307 18.11 16.93 -25.68
C GLN A 307 19.47 16.66 -25.03
N ASP A 308 19.88 17.44 -24.04
CA ASP A 308 21.15 17.24 -23.31
C ASP A 308 21.21 15.87 -22.64
N MET A 309 20.07 15.40 -22.10
CA MET A 309 19.96 14.05 -21.55
C MET A 309 20.00 12.97 -22.64
N PHE A 310 19.42 13.24 -23.81
CA PHE A 310 19.44 12.33 -24.96
C PHE A 310 20.84 12.18 -25.56
N ASP A 311 21.59 13.27 -25.68
CA ASP A 311 22.96 13.31 -26.19
C ASP A 311 24.00 12.91 -25.13
N LEU A 312 23.57 12.67 -23.88
CA LEU A 312 24.40 12.42 -22.70
C LEU A 312 25.40 13.53 -22.35
N MET A 313 25.27 14.70 -22.96
CA MET A 313 26.22 15.81 -22.82
C MET A 313 25.49 17.09 -22.44
N PRO A 314 25.94 17.83 -21.42
CA PRO A 314 25.35 19.12 -21.10
C PRO A 314 25.67 20.13 -22.21
N SER A 315 24.66 20.92 -22.60
CA SER A 315 24.84 22.04 -23.52
C SER A 315 25.63 23.19 -22.90
N GLU A 316 26.19 24.04 -23.75
CA GLU A 316 26.73 25.33 -23.29
C GLU A 316 25.61 26.20 -22.69
N LYS A 317 25.93 27.03 -21.70
CA LYS A 317 24.93 27.89 -21.05
C LYS A 317 24.32 28.86 -22.06
N GLN A 318 23.02 28.72 -22.31
CA GLN A 318 22.25 29.61 -23.17
C GLN A 318 21.32 30.52 -22.35
N PRO A 319 21.04 31.75 -22.83
CA PRO A 319 20.02 32.59 -22.21
C PRO A 319 18.63 31.99 -22.46
N VAL A 320 17.85 31.83 -21.39
CA VAL A 320 16.45 31.36 -21.46
C VAL A 320 15.54 32.53 -21.87
N ALA A 321 14.58 32.27 -22.76
CA ALA A 321 13.59 33.26 -23.16
C ALA A 321 12.68 33.62 -21.98
N ALA A 322 12.32 34.91 -21.83
CA ALA A 322 11.51 35.37 -20.69
C ALA A 322 10.07 34.78 -20.68
N GLU A 323 9.57 34.38 -21.84
CA GLU A 323 8.24 33.78 -22.06
C GLU A 323 8.27 32.24 -21.87
N ASP A 324 9.44 31.65 -21.63
CA ASP A 324 9.57 30.21 -21.46
C ASP A 324 9.20 29.79 -20.04
N HIS A 325 8.03 29.17 -19.92
CA HIS A 325 7.48 28.65 -18.67
C HIS A 325 7.51 27.12 -18.59
N SER A 326 8.24 26.46 -19.50
CA SER A 326 8.27 24.99 -19.60
C SER A 326 8.87 24.31 -18.36
N ILE A 327 9.73 25.00 -17.60
CA ILE A 327 10.11 24.63 -16.23
C ILE A 327 9.97 25.88 -15.37
N SER A 328 9.20 25.76 -14.29
CA SER A 328 8.94 26.86 -13.36
C SER A 328 9.17 26.39 -11.92
N ILE A 329 9.74 27.26 -11.09
CA ILE A 329 9.95 27.00 -9.65
C ILE A 329 9.13 28.02 -8.87
N GLN A 330 8.25 27.54 -7.99
CA GLN A 330 7.39 28.37 -7.15
C GLN A 330 7.74 28.16 -5.67
N VAL A 331 7.76 29.25 -4.90
CA VAL A 331 8.01 29.22 -3.46
C VAL A 331 6.78 29.74 -2.75
N CYS A 332 6.14 28.85 -2.00
CA CYS A 332 4.86 29.08 -1.34
C CYS A 332 5.03 29.12 0.19
N HIS A 333 4.08 29.76 0.89
CA HIS A 333 4.15 29.94 2.34
C HIS A 333 3.45 28.82 3.13
N SER A 334 2.58 28.05 2.45
CA SER A 334 1.83 26.93 3.03
C SER A 334 1.28 26.02 1.92
N PRO A 335 0.90 24.76 2.24
CA PRO A 335 0.24 23.85 1.29
C PRO A 335 -1.04 24.43 0.68
N MET A 336 -1.85 25.12 1.50
CA MET A 336 -3.05 25.81 1.01
C MET A 336 -2.70 26.84 -0.06
N ARG A 337 -1.70 27.70 0.20
CA ARG A 337 -1.31 28.73 -0.75
C ARG A 337 -0.67 28.15 -2.01
N GLU A 338 0.03 27.03 -1.88
CA GLU A 338 0.58 26.29 -3.01
C GLU A 338 -0.51 25.75 -3.92
N MET A 339 -1.58 25.17 -3.36
CA MET A 339 -2.72 24.68 -4.15
C MET A 339 -3.49 25.82 -4.84
N GLU A 340 -3.68 26.96 -4.17
CA GLU A 340 -4.28 28.16 -4.80
C GLU A 340 -3.45 28.63 -6.01
N ILE A 341 -2.13 28.73 -5.85
CA ILE A 341 -1.22 29.16 -6.93
C ILE A 341 -1.22 28.14 -8.06
N LEU A 342 -1.19 26.85 -7.74
CA LEU A 342 -1.27 25.78 -8.74
C LEU A 342 -2.57 25.88 -9.54
N HIS A 343 -3.70 26.04 -8.87
CA HIS A 343 -5.00 26.18 -9.53
C HIS A 343 -5.02 27.36 -10.50
N ASP A 344 -4.55 28.54 -10.07
CA ASP A 344 -4.46 29.72 -10.93
C ASP A 344 -3.53 29.50 -12.15
N GLN A 345 -2.42 28.80 -11.95
CA GLN A 345 -1.48 28.46 -13.03
C GLN A 345 -2.09 27.48 -14.03
N LEU A 346 -2.81 26.47 -13.56
CA LEU A 346 -3.51 25.52 -14.43
C LEU A 346 -4.60 26.23 -15.25
N LEU A 347 -5.35 27.15 -14.65
CA LEU A 347 -6.33 27.96 -15.39
C LEU A 347 -5.68 28.81 -16.49
N ALA A 348 -4.53 29.43 -16.19
CA ALA A 348 -3.77 30.18 -17.20
C ALA A 348 -3.30 29.25 -18.34
N LEU A 349 -2.76 28.07 -17.99
CA LEU A 349 -2.31 27.07 -18.97
C LEU A 349 -3.44 26.59 -19.89
N PHE A 350 -4.63 26.31 -19.35
CA PHE A 350 -5.80 25.93 -20.16
C PHE A 350 -6.31 27.08 -21.03
N ALA A 351 -6.21 28.34 -20.57
CA ALA A 351 -6.61 29.49 -21.35
C ALA A 351 -5.67 29.74 -22.54
N GLU A 352 -4.37 29.48 -22.36
CA GLU A 352 -3.34 29.63 -23.40
C GLU A 352 -3.30 28.46 -24.38
N ASN A 353 -3.65 27.26 -23.94
CA ASN A 353 -3.56 26.03 -24.72
C ASN A 353 -4.93 25.30 -24.80
N PRO A 354 -5.77 25.62 -25.80
CA PRO A 354 -7.12 25.05 -25.91
C PRO A 354 -7.17 23.53 -26.11
N ASP A 355 -6.09 22.94 -26.62
CA ASP A 355 -5.99 21.50 -26.87
C ASP A 355 -5.58 20.70 -25.61
N LEU A 356 -5.18 21.39 -24.54
CA LEU A 356 -4.75 20.76 -23.29
C LEU A 356 -5.97 20.33 -22.46
N SER A 357 -6.07 19.04 -22.18
CA SER A 357 -7.10 18.49 -21.31
C SER A 357 -6.60 18.36 -19.88
N PRO A 358 -7.46 18.47 -18.85
CA PRO A 358 -7.08 18.10 -17.47
C PRO A 358 -6.51 16.70 -17.33
N THR A 359 -6.85 15.77 -18.24
CA THR A 359 -6.31 14.41 -18.27
C THR A 359 -4.82 14.34 -18.65
N ASP A 360 -4.27 15.41 -19.23
CA ASP A 360 -2.87 15.51 -19.62
C ASP A 360 -1.97 16.01 -18.48
N ILE A 361 -2.56 16.34 -17.33
CA ILE A 361 -1.89 16.96 -16.19
C ILE A 361 -1.81 15.95 -15.04
N VAL A 362 -0.61 15.82 -14.48
CA VAL A 362 -0.36 15.04 -13.26
C VAL A 362 0.25 15.97 -12.20
N VAL A 363 -0.29 15.89 -10.99
CA VAL A 363 0.23 16.61 -9.81
C VAL A 363 0.69 15.55 -8.83
N MET A 364 1.96 15.60 -8.45
CA MET A 364 2.58 14.65 -7.53
C MET A 364 3.03 15.38 -6.26
N THR A 365 2.79 14.77 -5.11
CA THR A 365 3.22 15.25 -3.79
C THR A 365 3.92 14.10 -3.05
N PRO A 366 4.93 14.38 -2.20
CA PRO A 366 5.55 13.36 -1.36
C PRO A 366 4.59 12.71 -0.36
N ASP A 367 3.52 13.41 0.03
CA ASP A 367 2.48 12.91 0.94
C ASP A 367 1.15 13.49 0.49
N ILE A 368 0.26 12.64 -0.04
CA ILE A 368 -1.04 13.09 -0.54
C ILE A 368 -2.04 13.36 0.57
N ASP A 369 -1.92 12.70 1.72
CA ASP A 369 -2.85 12.87 2.84
C ASP A 369 -2.73 14.28 3.44
N VAL A 370 -1.52 14.85 3.44
CA VAL A 370 -1.30 16.25 3.84
C VAL A 370 -1.97 17.25 2.90
N TYR A 371 -2.05 16.94 1.60
CA TYR A 371 -2.54 17.86 0.57
C TYR A 371 -4.01 17.67 0.21
N ALA A 372 -4.58 16.48 0.39
CA ALA A 372 -5.95 16.14 -0.03
C ALA A 372 -7.00 17.15 0.46
N PRO A 373 -7.03 17.56 1.76
CA PRO A 373 -8.01 18.55 2.23
C PRO A 373 -7.85 19.91 1.56
N TRP A 374 -6.63 20.31 1.21
CA TRP A 374 -6.34 21.59 0.56
C TRP A 374 -6.67 21.56 -0.93
N ILE A 375 -6.43 20.42 -1.60
CA ILE A 375 -6.85 20.20 -2.98
C ILE A 375 -8.37 20.31 -3.06
N GLU A 376 -9.11 19.64 -2.18
CA GLU A 376 -10.57 19.74 -2.14
C GLU A 376 -11.04 21.18 -1.87
N ALA A 377 -10.48 21.83 -0.85
CA ALA A 377 -10.87 23.19 -0.49
C ALA A 377 -10.67 24.21 -1.61
N VAL A 378 -9.63 24.04 -2.44
CA VAL A 378 -9.33 24.96 -3.55
C VAL A 378 -10.06 24.57 -4.83
N PHE A 379 -9.96 23.31 -5.25
CA PHE A 379 -10.47 22.86 -6.56
C PHE A 379 -11.97 22.57 -6.54
N ALA A 380 -12.54 22.08 -5.43
CA ALA A 380 -13.97 21.78 -5.35
C ALA A 380 -14.82 23.02 -5.05
N ALA A 381 -14.26 24.00 -4.32
CA ALA A 381 -14.95 25.25 -3.99
C ALA A 381 -14.86 26.32 -5.09
N ALA A 382 -14.15 26.05 -6.19
CA ALA A 382 -14.00 26.98 -7.30
C ALA A 382 -15.35 27.32 -7.96
N GLU A 383 -15.48 28.57 -8.43
CA GLU A 383 -16.68 29.00 -9.15
C GLU A 383 -16.89 28.20 -10.45
N PRO A 384 -18.13 28.06 -10.97
CA PRO A 384 -18.41 27.21 -12.13
C PRO A 384 -17.57 27.50 -13.39
N GLY A 385 -17.09 28.74 -13.57
CA GLY A 385 -16.22 29.12 -14.70
C GLY A 385 -14.73 28.86 -14.49
N GLN A 386 -14.32 28.49 -13.27
CA GLN A 386 -12.94 28.25 -12.85
C GLN A 386 -12.72 26.80 -12.38
N ARG A 387 -13.74 25.96 -12.47
CA ARG A 387 -13.69 24.60 -11.94
C ARG A 387 -12.88 23.69 -12.86
N ILE A 388 -11.78 23.14 -12.33
CA ILE A 388 -10.97 22.10 -12.99
C ILE A 388 -11.36 20.73 -12.39
N PRO A 389 -11.81 19.75 -13.21
CA PRO A 389 -12.03 18.39 -12.73
C PRO A 389 -10.72 17.76 -12.24
N PHE A 390 -10.76 17.12 -11.08
CA PHE A 390 -9.62 16.42 -10.50
C PHE A 390 -10.04 15.09 -9.86
N SER A 391 -9.06 14.21 -9.65
CA SER A 391 -9.20 12.99 -8.86
C SER A 391 -7.95 12.85 -8.00
N ILE A 392 -8.13 12.54 -6.73
CA ILE A 392 -7.02 12.21 -5.82
C ILE A 392 -6.78 10.70 -5.89
N ALA A 393 -5.52 10.29 -6.00
CA ALA A 393 -5.09 8.91 -5.96
C ALA A 393 -4.15 8.72 -4.77
N ASP A 394 -4.00 7.47 -4.31
CA ASP A 394 -3.07 7.06 -3.25
C ASP A 394 -3.31 7.66 -1.85
N SER A 395 -4.50 8.25 -1.59
CA SER A 395 -4.86 8.64 -0.22
C SER A 395 -5.03 7.42 0.67
N SER A 396 -4.56 7.51 1.91
CA SER A 396 -4.80 6.44 2.87
C SER A 396 -6.30 6.42 3.18
N GLY A 397 -7.01 5.44 2.62
CA GLY A 397 -8.47 5.29 2.79
C GLY A 397 -8.97 5.20 4.24
N GLN A 398 -8.05 5.17 5.22
CA GLN A 398 -8.34 5.35 6.64
C GLN A 398 -8.80 6.77 6.99
N GLN A 399 -8.26 7.83 6.37
CA GLN A 399 -8.62 9.20 6.77
C GLN A 399 -10.04 9.61 6.34
N GLU A 400 -10.60 8.98 5.30
CA GLU A 400 -11.93 9.31 4.77
C GLU A 400 -13.04 8.33 5.22
N SER A 401 -12.69 7.09 5.57
CA SER A 401 -13.70 6.07 5.89
C SER A 401 -14.16 6.09 7.35
N LEU A 402 -15.41 6.54 7.56
CA LEU A 402 -16.06 6.50 8.87
C LEU A 402 -16.22 5.07 9.42
N LEU A 403 -16.38 4.07 8.55
CA LEU A 403 -16.53 2.68 8.97
C LEU A 403 -15.19 2.06 9.37
N LEU A 404 -14.13 2.28 8.59
CA LEU A 404 -12.79 1.80 8.96
C LEU A 404 -12.31 2.44 10.26
N ASN A 405 -12.52 3.75 10.44
CA ASN A 405 -12.18 4.44 11.68
C ASN A 405 -12.97 3.87 12.87
N ALA A 406 -14.29 3.69 12.72
CA ALA A 406 -15.09 3.05 13.75
C ALA A 406 -14.63 1.62 14.06
N TRP A 407 -14.25 0.84 13.04
CA TRP A 407 -13.73 -0.51 13.22
C TRP A 407 -12.43 -0.54 14.04
N PHE A 408 -11.46 0.33 13.73
CA PHE A 408 -10.22 0.40 14.52
C PHE A 408 -10.48 0.88 15.96
N SER A 409 -11.40 1.83 16.16
CA SER A 409 -11.85 2.24 17.49
C SER A 409 -12.50 1.09 18.28
N LEU A 410 -13.28 0.22 17.61
CA LEU A 410 -13.84 -0.99 18.22
C LEU A 410 -12.74 -2.01 18.60
N LEU A 411 -11.72 -2.20 17.77
CA LEU A 411 -10.57 -3.06 18.10
C LEU A 411 -9.77 -2.54 19.30
N ALA A 412 -9.76 -1.23 19.51
CA ALA A 412 -9.10 -0.58 20.65
C ALA A 412 -9.92 -0.59 21.95
N LEU A 413 -11.14 -1.16 21.96
CA LEU A 413 -12.00 -1.21 23.15
C LEU A 413 -11.34 -1.77 24.42
N PRO A 414 -10.50 -2.83 24.38
CA PRO A 414 -9.80 -3.32 25.57
C PRO A 414 -8.98 -2.24 26.31
N GLN A 415 -8.49 -1.24 25.59
CA GLN A 415 -7.70 -0.12 26.12
C GLN A 415 -8.54 1.16 26.32
N SER A 416 -9.80 1.14 25.89
CA SER A 416 -10.69 2.29 25.95
C SER A 416 -11.07 2.64 27.39
N ARG A 417 -11.18 3.95 27.65
CA ARG A 417 -11.73 4.50 28.88
C ARG A 417 -13.22 4.83 28.78
N PHE A 418 -13.86 4.49 27.66
CA PHE A 418 -15.26 4.83 27.39
C PHE A 418 -15.52 6.33 27.55
N ASP A 419 -14.60 7.19 27.11
CA ASP A 419 -14.83 8.63 27.16
C ASP A 419 -15.94 9.04 26.19
N VAL A 420 -16.62 10.13 26.50
CA VAL A 420 -17.81 10.55 25.74
C VAL A 420 -17.50 10.83 24.26
N GLU A 421 -16.36 11.42 23.94
CA GLU A 421 -16.04 11.80 22.56
C GLU A 421 -15.79 10.57 21.71
N SER A 422 -15.01 9.59 22.18
CA SER A 422 -14.77 8.33 21.46
C SER A 422 -16.08 7.56 21.18
N ILE A 423 -17.03 7.57 22.12
CA ILE A 423 -18.32 6.90 21.96
C ILE A 423 -19.22 7.66 20.97
N LEU A 424 -19.22 9.00 21.02
CA LEU A 424 -19.95 9.83 20.05
C LEU A 424 -19.35 9.72 18.64
N GLU A 425 -18.04 9.55 18.52
CA GLU A 425 -17.34 9.29 17.27
C GLU A 425 -17.79 7.95 16.66
N LEU A 426 -17.89 6.88 17.44
CA LEU A 426 -18.48 5.61 16.97
C LEU A 426 -19.94 5.81 16.48
N LEU A 427 -20.74 6.58 17.21
CA LEU A 427 -22.12 6.91 16.82
C LEU A 427 -22.21 7.84 15.61
N SER A 428 -21.11 8.44 15.15
CA SER A 428 -21.10 9.24 13.91
C SER A 428 -21.06 8.36 12.65
N CYS A 429 -20.71 7.07 12.77
CA CYS A 429 -20.68 6.14 11.64
C CYS A 429 -22.11 5.73 11.21
N PRO A 430 -22.52 5.97 9.94
CA PRO A 430 -23.86 5.64 9.46
C PRO A 430 -24.25 4.16 9.62
N ALA A 431 -23.29 3.25 9.43
CA ALA A 431 -23.52 1.81 9.59
C ALA A 431 -23.81 1.41 11.05
N ILE A 432 -23.23 2.12 12.03
CA ILE A 432 -23.55 1.94 13.46
C ILE A 432 -24.90 2.58 13.77
N GLN A 433 -25.13 3.81 13.30
CA GLN A 433 -26.43 4.50 13.46
C GLN A 433 -27.59 3.62 12.99
N GLN A 434 -27.45 3.00 11.83
CA GLN A 434 -28.46 2.10 11.27
C GLN A 434 -28.68 0.87 12.15
N ARG A 435 -27.60 0.22 12.59
CA ARG A 435 -27.66 -0.97 13.46
C ARG A 435 -28.40 -0.74 14.77
N PHE A 436 -28.22 0.43 15.37
CA PHE A 436 -28.83 0.78 16.66
C PHE A 436 -30.07 1.67 16.54
N LYS A 437 -30.49 2.01 15.32
CA LYS A 437 -31.62 2.91 15.01
C LYS A 437 -31.46 4.27 15.69
N LEU A 438 -30.25 4.82 15.64
CA LEU A 438 -29.85 6.10 16.20
C LEU A 438 -29.48 7.03 15.04
N ASP A 439 -30.44 7.83 14.55
CA ASP A 439 -30.17 8.81 13.50
C ASP A 439 -29.30 9.98 13.98
N GLU A 440 -28.85 10.84 13.07
CA GLU A 440 -28.03 12.02 13.42
C GLU A 440 -28.70 12.92 14.47
N ALA A 441 -30.03 13.06 14.42
CA ALA A 441 -30.78 13.82 15.41
C ALA A 441 -30.70 13.19 16.80
N ALA A 442 -30.76 11.86 16.89
CA ALA A 442 -30.54 11.12 18.13
C ALA A 442 -29.14 11.36 18.70
N VAL A 443 -28.09 11.39 17.87
CA VAL A 443 -26.71 11.66 18.31
C VAL A 443 -26.59 13.05 18.95
N LEU A 444 -27.28 14.06 18.41
CA LEU A 444 -27.33 15.41 19.01
C LEU A 444 -28.00 15.40 20.41
N TRP A 445 -29.09 14.64 20.57
CA TRP A 445 -29.73 14.47 21.87
C TRP A 445 -28.83 13.75 22.87
N ILE A 446 -28.14 12.70 22.43
CA ILE A 446 -27.21 11.94 23.26
C ILE A 446 -26.09 12.85 23.77
N ARG A 447 -25.54 13.70 22.90
CA ARG A 447 -24.52 14.70 23.29
C ARG A 447 -25.03 15.66 24.36
N ASP A 448 -26.23 16.20 24.19
CA ASP A 448 -26.87 17.08 25.19
C ASP A 448 -27.09 16.34 26.52
N TRP A 449 -27.57 15.10 26.48
CA TRP A 449 -27.76 14.28 27.66
C TRP A 449 -26.47 13.97 28.40
N CYS A 450 -25.38 13.65 27.71
CA CYS A 450 -24.07 13.46 28.32
C CYS A 450 -23.63 14.71 29.10
N GLN A 451 -23.87 15.91 28.56
CA GLN A 451 -23.57 17.17 29.27
C GLN A 451 -24.45 17.36 30.51
N GLN A 452 -25.77 17.16 30.39
CA GLN A 452 -26.72 17.36 31.48
C GLN A 452 -26.59 16.33 32.61
N THR A 453 -26.40 15.06 32.26
CA THR A 453 -26.14 13.99 33.23
C THR A 453 -24.72 14.02 33.79
N ARG A 454 -23.82 14.78 33.14
CA ARG A 454 -22.38 14.85 33.42
C ARG A 454 -21.68 13.50 33.25
N ILE A 455 -22.10 12.69 32.27
CA ILE A 455 -21.29 11.54 31.82
C ILE A 455 -19.96 12.10 31.28
N ARG A 456 -18.86 11.45 31.62
CA ARG A 456 -17.52 11.83 31.15
C ARG A 456 -16.73 10.64 30.63
N TRP A 457 -16.66 9.56 31.39
CA TRP A 457 -15.88 8.38 31.04
C TRP A 457 -16.20 7.20 31.97
N GLY A 458 -15.79 6.00 31.56
CA GLY A 458 -15.98 4.74 32.28
C GLY A 458 -17.37 4.17 32.09
N HIS A 459 -17.46 2.86 31.87
CA HIS A 459 -18.73 2.16 31.85
C HIS A 459 -19.39 2.21 33.24
N ASP A 460 -18.66 1.78 34.28
CA ASP A 460 -19.13 1.65 35.67
C ASP A 460 -18.03 2.02 36.70
N ALA A 461 -18.30 1.80 38.00
CA ALA A 461 -17.30 1.95 39.06
C ALA A 461 -16.15 0.93 38.98
N ASN A 462 -16.37 -0.27 38.43
CA ASN A 462 -15.33 -1.30 38.31
C ASN A 462 -14.26 -0.89 37.30
N ASP A 463 -14.64 -0.19 36.23
CA ASP A 463 -13.70 0.40 35.27
C ASP A 463 -12.69 1.32 35.93
N LYS A 464 -13.17 2.16 36.86
CA LYS A 464 -12.28 3.05 37.60
C LYS A 464 -11.35 2.28 38.51
N HIS A 465 -11.87 1.24 39.15
CA HIS A 465 -11.05 0.34 39.97
C HIS A 465 -9.99 -0.39 39.16
N ARG A 466 -10.30 -0.83 37.92
CA ARG A 466 -9.32 -1.44 36.99
C ARG A 466 -8.17 -0.50 36.63
N LEU A 467 -8.43 0.81 36.63
CA LEU A 467 -7.42 1.85 36.42
C LEU A 467 -6.73 2.31 37.72
N GLU A 468 -6.90 1.57 38.82
CA GLU A 468 -6.35 1.92 40.14
C GLU A 468 -6.87 3.27 40.70
N LEU A 469 -8.07 3.69 40.26
CA LEU A 469 -8.76 4.88 40.74
C LEU A 469 -9.86 4.53 41.75
N PRO A 470 -10.30 5.48 42.60
CA PRO A 470 -11.40 5.23 43.53
C PRO A 470 -12.68 4.78 42.82
N ALA A 471 -13.18 3.60 43.21
CA ALA A 471 -14.42 3.03 42.67
C ALA A 471 -15.60 3.93 43.04
N ASN A 472 -16.11 4.68 42.07
CA ASN A 472 -17.33 5.47 42.18
C ASN A 472 -18.08 5.50 40.85
N ASP A 473 -19.40 5.55 40.91
CA ASP A 473 -20.25 5.63 39.71
C ASP A 473 -20.39 7.07 39.18
N ALA A 474 -19.79 8.05 39.87
CA ALA A 474 -19.91 9.44 39.45
C ALA A 474 -19.35 9.65 38.04
N ASN A 475 -20.14 10.27 37.15
CA ASN A 475 -19.73 10.59 35.77
C ASN A 475 -19.49 9.39 34.84
N THR A 476 -19.95 8.18 35.19
CA THR A 476 -19.90 7.00 34.31
C THR A 476 -21.09 6.93 33.37
N TRP A 477 -20.98 6.11 32.33
CA TRP A 477 -22.09 5.83 31.42
C TRP A 477 -23.26 5.18 32.15
N GLN A 478 -23.02 4.18 32.99
CA GLN A 478 -24.08 3.51 33.75
C GLN A 478 -24.87 4.51 34.60
N ALA A 479 -24.19 5.36 35.38
CA ALA A 479 -24.87 6.35 36.22
C ALA A 479 -25.67 7.39 35.41
N GLY A 480 -25.16 7.79 34.25
CA GLY A 480 -25.90 8.72 33.38
C GLY A 480 -27.11 8.06 32.71
N LEU A 481 -26.96 6.81 32.25
CA LEU A 481 -28.04 6.02 31.67
C LEU A 481 -29.11 5.72 32.71
N ASP A 482 -28.76 5.36 33.94
CA ASP A 482 -29.73 5.14 35.02
C ASP A 482 -30.61 6.38 35.25
N ARG A 483 -30.00 7.58 35.22
CA ARG A 483 -30.75 8.85 35.36
C ARG A 483 -31.68 9.11 34.17
N LEU A 484 -31.27 8.77 32.95
CA LEU A 484 -32.09 8.87 31.75
C LEU A 484 -33.25 7.86 31.78
N LEU A 485 -32.97 6.62 32.18
CA LEU A 485 -33.96 5.55 32.34
C LEU A 485 -34.98 5.89 33.43
N LEU A 486 -34.53 6.39 34.58
CA LEU A 486 -35.40 6.89 35.64
C LEU A 486 -36.30 8.03 35.16
N GLY A 487 -35.78 8.90 34.27
CA GLY A 487 -36.54 9.96 33.62
C GLY A 487 -37.76 9.49 32.84
N MET A 488 -37.76 8.25 32.33
CA MET A 488 -38.92 7.66 31.70
C MET A 488 -40.00 7.23 32.70
N ALA A 489 -39.58 6.83 33.90
CA ALA A 489 -40.46 6.23 34.90
C ALA A 489 -41.03 7.26 35.89
N MET A 490 -40.28 8.34 36.17
CA MET A 490 -40.65 9.34 37.14
C MET A 490 -40.23 10.76 36.73
N PRO A 491 -41.06 11.78 37.04
CA PRO A 491 -40.67 13.18 36.84
C PRO A 491 -39.61 13.60 37.86
N LEU A 492 -38.81 14.61 37.49
CA LEU A 492 -37.77 15.21 38.34
C LEU A 492 -38.36 15.76 39.66
N SER A 493 -39.54 16.37 39.59
CA SER A 493 -40.30 16.88 40.73
C SER A 493 -41.77 17.02 40.39
N GLU A 494 -42.64 16.89 41.38
CA GLU A 494 -44.03 17.35 41.27
C GLU A 494 -44.10 18.87 41.46
N THR A 495 -45.10 19.53 40.88
CA THR A 495 -45.24 21.00 40.95
C THR A 495 -45.31 21.47 42.41
N GLY A 496 -44.31 22.24 42.85
CA GLY A 496 -44.21 22.78 44.21
C GLY A 496 -43.57 21.84 45.24
N GLN A 497 -43.02 20.70 44.82
CA GLN A 497 -42.28 19.77 45.67
C GLN A 497 -40.77 19.81 45.39
N PRO A 498 -39.92 19.42 46.37
CA PRO A 498 -38.49 19.25 46.12
C PRO A 498 -38.22 18.15 45.08
N TRP A 499 -36.98 18.11 44.58
CA TRP A 499 -36.53 17.04 43.68
C TRP A 499 -36.75 15.67 44.30
N ARG A 500 -37.26 14.75 43.48
CA ARG A 500 -37.52 13.38 43.90
C ARG A 500 -36.31 12.52 43.58
N LEU A 501 -35.85 11.78 44.58
CA LEU A 501 -34.81 10.77 44.43
C LEU A 501 -35.43 9.38 44.42
N PHE A 502 -34.84 8.48 43.64
CA PHE A 502 -35.08 7.05 43.70
C PHE A 502 -33.74 6.38 43.96
N ASP A 503 -33.62 5.66 45.07
CA ASP A 503 -32.36 5.04 45.51
C ASP A 503 -31.16 6.01 45.52
N ASP A 504 -31.37 7.21 46.08
CA ASP A 504 -30.42 8.33 46.08
C ASP A 504 -29.99 8.86 44.70
N GLN A 505 -30.63 8.39 43.62
CA GLN A 505 -30.42 8.86 42.25
C GLN A 505 -31.48 9.86 41.79
N LEU A 506 -31.07 10.81 40.95
CA LEU A 506 -31.91 11.89 40.43
C LEU A 506 -32.29 11.62 38.96
N ALA A 507 -33.58 11.45 38.69
CA ALA A 507 -34.11 11.30 37.33
C ALA A 507 -33.84 12.53 36.43
N MET A 508 -33.78 12.34 35.12
CA MET A 508 -33.78 13.44 34.14
C MET A 508 -35.20 13.75 33.66
N ASP A 509 -35.57 15.02 33.57
CA ASP A 509 -36.87 15.42 33.03
C ASP A 509 -36.91 15.38 31.49
N GLY A 510 -38.11 15.27 30.92
CA GLY A 510 -38.31 15.38 29.47
C GLY A 510 -37.92 14.15 28.64
N ILE A 511 -37.67 12.99 29.26
CA ILE A 511 -37.47 11.72 28.57
C ILE A 511 -38.83 11.05 28.33
N SER A 512 -39.44 11.31 27.17
CA SER A 512 -40.71 10.69 26.76
C SER A 512 -40.78 10.53 25.24
N GLY A 513 -41.69 9.66 24.76
CA GLY A 513 -41.89 9.45 23.33
C GLY A 513 -40.63 8.95 22.60
N ASP A 514 -40.24 9.62 21.52
CA ASP A 514 -39.05 9.26 20.74
C ASP A 514 -37.74 9.31 21.57
N LYS A 515 -37.64 10.22 22.54
CA LYS A 515 -36.46 10.30 23.42
C LYS A 515 -36.29 9.03 24.26
N ALA A 516 -37.39 8.44 24.72
CA ALA A 516 -37.34 7.18 25.45
C ALA A 516 -36.80 6.03 24.57
N ARG A 517 -37.19 6.00 23.29
CA ARG A 517 -36.65 5.03 22.31
C ARG A 517 -35.15 5.23 22.10
N ILE A 518 -34.69 6.48 21.97
CA ILE A 518 -33.26 6.80 21.81
C ILE A 518 -32.47 6.37 23.05
N VAL A 519 -32.97 6.63 24.27
CA VAL A 519 -32.32 6.17 25.51
C VAL A 519 -32.19 4.64 25.52
N ALA A 520 -33.24 3.91 25.15
CA ALA A 520 -33.19 2.45 25.08
C ALA A 520 -32.16 1.94 24.05
N SER A 521 -32.10 2.55 22.86
CA SER A 521 -31.10 2.24 21.84
C SER A 521 -29.68 2.56 22.30
N LEU A 522 -29.48 3.69 22.99
CA LEU A 522 -28.19 4.06 23.56
C LEU A 522 -27.75 3.08 24.65
N SER A 523 -28.65 2.70 25.57
CA SER A 523 -28.35 1.70 26.60
C SER A 523 -27.89 0.39 25.98
N LEU A 524 -28.60 -0.08 24.94
CA LEU A 524 -28.24 -1.30 24.21
C LEU A 524 -26.88 -1.17 23.49
N PHE A 525 -26.54 0.01 22.97
CA PHE A 525 -25.25 0.28 22.36
C PHE A 525 -24.11 0.21 23.37
N ILE A 526 -24.25 0.89 24.51
CA ILE A 526 -23.24 0.89 25.58
C ILE A 526 -23.06 -0.49 26.19
N GLU A 527 -24.15 -1.22 26.44
CA GLU A 527 -24.09 -2.62 26.91
C GLU A 527 -23.32 -3.50 25.92
N ARG A 528 -23.53 -3.32 24.62
CA ARG A 528 -22.81 -4.08 23.59
C ARG A 528 -21.32 -3.76 23.58
N LEU A 529 -20.95 -2.50 23.76
CA LEU A 529 -19.54 -2.10 23.87
C LEU A 529 -18.86 -2.74 25.07
N ASP A 530 -19.51 -2.82 26.23
CA ASP A 530 -18.96 -3.50 27.42
C ASP A 530 -18.77 -5.00 27.17
N ILE A 531 -19.79 -5.68 26.63
CA ILE A 531 -19.69 -7.11 26.25
C ILE A 531 -18.49 -7.34 25.32
N TRP A 532 -18.32 -6.47 24.32
CA TRP A 532 -17.23 -6.58 23.37
C TRP A 532 -15.87 -6.21 23.95
N GLN A 533 -15.77 -5.25 24.85
CA GLN A 533 -14.53 -4.99 25.59
C GLN A 533 -14.06 -6.25 26.35
N GLN A 534 -14.99 -6.93 27.03
CA GLN A 534 -14.67 -8.15 27.78
C GLN A 534 -14.30 -9.30 26.84
N ARG A 535 -15.03 -9.47 25.72
CA ARG A 535 -14.68 -10.47 24.71
C ARG A 535 -13.29 -10.16 24.14
N LEU A 536 -13.04 -8.97 23.62
CA LEU A 536 -11.77 -8.60 22.96
C LEU A 536 -10.57 -8.56 23.91
N SER A 537 -10.77 -8.54 25.23
CA SER A 537 -9.65 -8.65 26.20
C SER A 537 -9.10 -10.07 26.39
N GLN A 538 -9.81 -11.11 25.91
CA GLN A 538 -9.39 -12.50 26.12
C GLN A 538 -8.41 -12.97 25.02
N PRO A 539 -7.29 -13.63 25.36
CA PRO A 539 -6.44 -14.27 24.37
C PRO A 539 -7.20 -15.42 23.68
N ARG A 540 -6.97 -15.60 22.38
CA ARG A 540 -7.64 -16.60 21.54
C ARG A 540 -6.69 -17.17 20.50
N SER A 541 -7.05 -18.33 19.95
CA SER A 541 -6.46 -18.83 18.72
C SER A 541 -6.81 -17.90 17.55
N ILE A 542 -6.02 -17.93 16.47
CA ILE A 542 -6.27 -17.09 15.29
C ILE A 542 -7.62 -17.38 14.63
N SER A 543 -8.03 -18.64 14.59
CA SER A 543 -9.33 -19.07 14.07
C SER A 543 -10.48 -18.53 14.92
N ASP A 544 -10.34 -18.60 16.25
CA ASP A 544 -11.33 -18.05 17.17
C ASP A 544 -11.38 -16.51 17.11
N TRP A 545 -10.23 -15.86 16.88
CA TRP A 545 -10.16 -14.42 16.63
C TRP A 545 -10.94 -14.03 15.39
N GLN A 546 -10.78 -14.74 14.28
CA GLN A 546 -11.52 -14.45 13.06
C GLN A 546 -13.04 -14.54 13.27
N LEU A 547 -13.52 -15.60 13.92
CA LEU A 547 -14.93 -15.77 14.26
C LEU A 547 -15.42 -14.64 15.17
N THR A 548 -14.64 -14.32 16.21
CA THR A 548 -14.96 -13.26 17.17
C THR A 548 -15.00 -11.88 16.50
N LEU A 549 -14.09 -11.58 15.58
CA LEU A 549 -14.04 -10.30 14.87
C LEU A 549 -15.15 -10.19 13.82
N ASN A 550 -15.50 -11.29 13.15
CA ASN A 550 -16.69 -11.34 12.28
C ASN A 550 -17.98 -11.10 13.06
N ASP A 551 -18.16 -11.77 14.20
CA ASP A 551 -19.27 -11.52 15.12
C ASP A 551 -19.32 -10.05 15.61
N CYS A 552 -18.16 -9.42 15.79
CA CYS A 552 -18.05 -8.01 16.19
C CYS A 552 -18.58 -7.11 15.09
N LEU A 553 -18.18 -7.35 13.83
CA LEU A 553 -18.69 -6.63 12.67
C LEU A 553 -20.22 -6.74 12.59
N ASP A 554 -20.76 -7.96 12.71
CA ASP A 554 -22.20 -8.22 12.70
C ASP A 554 -22.93 -7.60 13.90
N SER A 555 -22.23 -7.38 15.01
CA SER A 555 -22.81 -6.78 16.21
C SER A 555 -23.01 -5.27 16.08
N PHE A 556 -22.11 -4.58 15.36
CA PHE A 556 -22.06 -3.12 15.32
C PHE A 556 -22.46 -2.49 13.98
N PHE A 557 -22.27 -3.16 12.85
CA PHE A 557 -22.49 -2.56 11.53
C PHE A 557 -23.70 -3.15 10.81
N GLU A 558 -24.48 -2.30 10.16
CA GLU A 558 -25.58 -2.67 9.26
C GLU A 558 -25.53 -1.78 8.01
N THR A 559 -25.28 -2.39 6.84
CA THR A 559 -25.06 -1.64 5.57
C THR A 559 -26.10 -1.90 4.49
N GLU A 560 -26.93 -2.94 4.62
CA GLU A 560 -27.88 -3.37 3.56
C GLU A 560 -28.92 -2.29 3.18
N SER A 561 -29.14 -1.32 4.04
CA SER A 561 -30.13 -0.25 3.88
C SER A 561 -29.50 1.13 3.66
N LEU A 562 -28.17 1.21 3.52
CA LEU A 562 -27.47 2.44 3.19
C LEU A 562 -27.43 2.62 1.67
N ASP A 563 -27.62 3.86 1.21
CA ASP A 563 -27.58 4.19 -0.22
C ASP A 563 -26.16 4.13 -0.81
N ASP A 564 -25.13 4.24 0.04
CA ASP A 564 -23.73 4.25 -0.38
C ASP A 564 -23.13 2.82 -0.36
N PRO A 565 -22.78 2.26 -1.54
CA PRO A 565 -22.20 0.92 -1.64
C PRO A 565 -20.77 0.84 -1.08
N ILE A 566 -20.13 1.96 -0.71
CA ILE A 566 -18.76 1.95 -0.17
C ILE A 566 -18.68 1.15 1.13
N PHE A 567 -19.65 1.33 2.03
CA PHE A 567 -19.65 0.67 3.34
C PHE A 567 -19.72 -0.86 3.23
N GLU A 568 -20.50 -1.38 2.27
CA GLU A 568 -20.58 -2.82 2.02
C GLU A 568 -19.23 -3.36 1.49
N ARG A 569 -18.60 -2.64 0.56
CA ARG A 569 -17.27 -3.01 0.04
C ARG A 569 -16.20 -3.01 1.12
N GLU A 570 -16.23 -2.04 2.03
CA GLU A 570 -15.30 -1.95 3.15
C GLU A 570 -15.49 -3.11 4.14
N LEU A 571 -16.74 -3.48 4.47
CA LEU A 571 -17.00 -4.67 5.30
C LEU A 571 -16.48 -5.94 4.65
N ILE A 572 -16.73 -6.13 3.35
CA ILE A 572 -16.20 -7.28 2.60
C ILE A 572 -14.67 -7.27 2.62
N SER A 573 -14.06 -6.09 2.46
CA SER A 573 -12.60 -5.92 2.53
C SER A 573 -12.06 -6.36 3.90
N ILE A 574 -12.62 -5.89 5.01
CA ILE A 574 -12.21 -6.30 6.37
C ILE A 574 -12.31 -7.82 6.52
N ARG A 575 -13.44 -8.43 6.14
CA ARG A 575 -13.62 -9.88 6.24
C ARG A 575 -12.61 -10.65 5.39
N SER A 576 -12.28 -10.14 4.20
CA SER A 576 -11.27 -10.75 3.34
C SER A 576 -9.88 -10.70 3.98
N GLN A 577 -9.52 -9.61 4.68
CA GLN A 577 -8.25 -9.50 5.40
C GLN A 577 -8.20 -10.44 6.61
N LEU A 578 -9.31 -10.58 7.35
CA LEU A 578 -9.41 -11.55 8.44
C LEU A 578 -9.24 -12.99 7.93
N GLN A 579 -9.73 -13.32 6.74
CA GLN A 579 -9.49 -14.63 6.11
C GLN A 579 -8.02 -14.81 5.71
N ARG A 580 -7.42 -13.80 5.07
CA ARG A 580 -5.99 -13.84 4.71
C ARG A 580 -5.08 -14.06 5.92
N LEU A 581 -5.44 -13.47 7.06
CA LEU A 581 -4.71 -13.67 8.32
C LEU A 581 -4.69 -15.16 8.70
N ILE A 582 -5.84 -15.85 8.66
CA ILE A 582 -5.88 -17.30 8.90
C ILE A 582 -5.02 -18.05 7.89
N ASP A 583 -5.19 -17.77 6.60
CA ASP A 583 -4.48 -18.48 5.53
C ASP A 583 -2.96 -18.35 5.73
N SER A 584 -2.47 -17.16 6.12
CA SER A 584 -1.05 -16.91 6.41
C SER A 584 -0.54 -17.70 7.63
N THR A 585 -1.34 -17.78 8.70
CA THR A 585 -0.98 -18.54 9.91
C THR A 585 -1.10 -20.04 9.74
N ALA A 586 -1.93 -20.52 8.82
CA ALA A 586 -2.07 -21.95 8.54
C ALA A 586 -0.90 -22.48 7.69
N LEU A 587 -0.22 -21.59 6.95
CA LEU A 587 1.00 -21.88 6.21
C LEU A 587 2.27 -21.81 7.07
N ALA A 588 2.17 -21.16 8.24
CA ALA A 588 3.23 -21.06 9.24
C ALA A 588 3.27 -22.33 10.09
#